data_AF-A0A1E4WXC8-F1
#
_entry.id   AF-A0A1E4WXC8-F1
#
_cell.length_a   1.000
_cell.length_b   1.000
_cell.length_c   1.000
_cell.angle_alpha   90.00
_cell.angle_beta   90.00
_cell.angle_gamma   90.00
#
_symmetry.space_group_name_H-M   'P 1'
#
loop_
_entity.id
_entity.type
_entity.pdbx_description
1 polymer ?
#
loop_
_entity_poly.entity_id
_entity_poly.type
_entity_poly.pdbx_seq_one_letter_code
_entity_poly.pdbx_strand_id
1 'polypeptide(L)'
;MGIIGYAVWSELTDGLFGFRAMLPLALSTLWSGMWPAMQYWGVKSLYFPGLPIDQQDVEWWATGYMHWGGMAVLLVGGYAIAYWSWKRSIY
;
A
#
# COMPACT_ATOMS: atom_id res chain seq x y z
N MET A 1 -13.09 1.75 -7.32
CA MET A 1 -13.26 1.76 -8.79
C MET A 1 -12.80 3.05 -9.46
N GLY A 2 -13.15 4.25 -8.95
CA GLY A 2 -12.77 5.52 -9.59
C GLY A 2 -11.26 5.77 -9.75
N ILE A 3 -10.44 5.41 -8.75
CA ILE A 3 -8.98 5.64 -8.79
C ILE A 3 -8.30 4.71 -9.81
N ILE A 4 -8.74 3.44 -9.87
CA ILE A 4 -8.23 2.46 -10.84
C ILE A 4 -8.63 2.88 -12.26
N GLY A 5 -9.89 3.30 -12.46
CA GLY A 5 -10.36 3.81 -13.74
C GLY A 5 -9.63 5.08 -14.18
N TYR A 6 -9.29 5.97 -13.24
CA TYR A 6 -8.49 7.17 -13.52
C TYR A 6 -7.05 6.84 -13.91
N ALA A 7 -6.41 5.87 -13.23
CA ALA A 7 -5.07 5.40 -13.59
C ALA A 7 -5.03 4.83 -15.01
N VAL A 8 -5.96 3.92 -15.34
CA VAL A 8 -6.09 3.31 -16.67
C VAL A 8 -6.43 4.34 -17.75
N TRP A 9 -7.30 5.31 -17.45
CA TRP A 9 -7.61 6.40 -18.38
C TRP A 9 -6.38 7.26 -18.66
N SER A 10 -5.61 7.59 -17.62
CA SER A 10 -4.37 8.35 -17.74
C SER A 10 -3.30 7.60 -18.53
N GLU A 11 -3.27 6.27 -18.45
CA GLU A 11 -2.40 5.42 -19.28
C GLU A 11 -2.78 5.45 -20.76
N LEU A 12 -4.08 5.47 -21.08
CA LEU A 12 -4.58 5.46 -22.46
C LEU A 12 -4.46 6.81 -23.17
N THR A 13 -4.24 7.90 -22.44
CA THR A 13 -4.30 9.28 -22.97
C THR A 13 -3.01 10.09 -22.80
N ASP A 14 -1.86 9.47 -22.48
CA ASP A 14 -0.63 10.19 -22.07
C ASP A 14 -0.92 11.21 -20.95
N GLY A 15 -1.90 10.90 -20.11
CA GLY A 15 -2.37 11.77 -19.04
C GLY A 15 -1.35 11.90 -17.91
N LEU A 16 -1.57 12.89 -17.04
CA LEU A 16 -0.77 13.19 -15.86
C LEU A 16 -0.35 11.88 -15.14
N PHE A 17 0.95 11.65 -14.96
CA PHE A 17 1.59 10.49 -14.29
C PHE A 17 1.82 9.18 -15.06
N GLY A 18 1.10 8.85 -16.14
CA GLY A 18 1.28 7.57 -16.88
C GLY A 18 1.35 6.30 -15.99
N PHE A 19 2.08 5.25 -16.42
CA PHE A 19 2.29 4.01 -15.65
C PHE A 19 2.89 4.21 -14.24
N ARG A 20 3.48 5.38 -13.95
CA ARG A 20 4.08 5.68 -12.65
C ARG A 20 3.03 5.85 -11.55
N ALA A 21 1.78 6.15 -11.90
CA ALA A 21 0.65 6.20 -10.96
C ALA A 21 0.16 4.80 -10.53
N MET A 22 0.37 3.77 -11.36
CA MET A 22 0.00 2.40 -11.00
C MET A 22 0.89 1.82 -9.91
N LEU A 23 2.15 2.23 -9.87
CA LEU A 23 3.16 1.60 -9.01
C LEU A 23 2.87 1.82 -7.50
N PRO A 24 2.54 3.04 -7.03
CA PRO A 24 2.05 3.26 -5.66
C PRO A 24 0.81 2.43 -5.33
N LEU A 25 -0.13 2.35 -6.28
CA LEU A 25 -1.39 1.63 -6.10
C LEU A 25 -1.16 0.11 -6.00
N ALA A 26 -0.34 -0.46 -6.88
CA ALA A 26 0.02 -1.87 -6.87
C ALA A 26 0.76 -2.25 -5.57
N LEU A 27 1.72 -1.42 -5.13
CA LEU A 27 2.42 -1.65 -3.87
C LEU A 27 1.47 -1.56 -2.67
N SER A 28 0.53 -0.61 -2.64
CA SER A 28 -0.47 -0.52 -1.58
C SER A 28 -1.41 -1.73 -1.55
N THR A 29 -1.74 -2.26 -2.73
CA THR A 29 -2.59 -3.46 -2.87
C THR A 29 -1.85 -4.70 -2.36
N LEU A 30 -0.57 -4.85 -2.72
CA LEU A 30 0.28 -5.91 -2.21
C LEU A 30 0.45 -5.81 -0.69
N TRP A 31 0.73 -4.63 -0.16
CA TRP A 31 0.86 -4.37 1.26
C TRP A 31 -0.38 -4.82 2.05
N SER A 32 -1.56 -4.37 1.63
CA SER A 32 -2.81 -4.76 2.31
C SER A 32 -3.18 -6.22 2.08
N GLY A 33 -2.91 -6.79 0.91
CA GLY A 33 -3.15 -8.20 0.62
C GLY A 33 -2.24 -9.14 1.41
N MET A 34 -0.99 -8.73 1.66
CA MET A 34 -0.02 -9.49 2.45
C MET A 34 -0.20 -9.31 3.96
N TRP A 35 -1.00 -8.33 4.39
CA TRP A 35 -1.15 -7.97 5.80
C TRP A 35 -1.57 -9.14 6.71
N PRO A 36 -2.55 -10.00 6.36
CA PRO A 36 -2.92 -11.14 7.20
C PRO A 36 -1.75 -12.11 7.43
N ALA A 37 -0.90 -12.31 6.40
CA ALA A 37 0.29 -13.12 6.55
C ALA A 37 1.30 -12.44 7.49
N MET A 38 1.55 -11.13 7.32
CA MET A 38 2.45 -10.39 8.22
C MET A 38 2.02 -10.48 9.68
N GLN A 39 0.72 -10.42 9.96
CA GLN A 39 0.19 -10.62 11.31
C GLN A 39 0.44 -12.03 11.82
N TYR A 40 0.22 -13.06 10.99
CA TYR A 40 0.52 -14.45 11.34
C TYR A 40 1.99 -14.67 11.71
N TRP A 41 2.93 -14.12 10.93
CA TRP A 41 4.36 -14.21 11.22
C TRP A 41 4.82 -13.32 12.38
N GLY A 42 4.05 -12.28 12.69
CA GLY A 42 4.36 -11.32 13.74
C GLY A 42 3.84 -11.71 15.13
N VAL A 43 3.08 -12.79 15.28
CA VAL A 43 2.56 -13.20 16.60
C VAL A 43 3.72 -13.63 17.51
N LYS A 44 3.82 -13.01 18.69
CA LYS A 44 4.88 -13.30 19.69
C LYS A 44 4.66 -14.62 20.44
N SER A 45 3.43 -15.11 20.50
CA SER A 45 3.05 -16.39 21.10
C SER A 45 2.80 -17.48 20.04
N LEU A 46 2.46 -18.70 20.48
CA LEU A 46 1.81 -19.65 19.56
C LEU A 46 0.54 -18.99 19.00
N TYR A 47 0.43 -18.92 17.68
CA TYR A 47 -0.78 -18.50 16.99
C TYR A 47 -1.92 -19.44 17.38
N PHE A 48 -2.96 -18.92 18.03
CA PHE A 48 -4.16 -19.69 18.33
C PHE A 48 -5.21 -19.41 17.24
N PRO A 49 -5.52 -20.38 16.37
CA PRO A 49 -6.55 -20.20 15.35
C PRO A 49 -7.92 -19.98 16.02
N GLY A 50 -8.55 -18.84 15.72
CA GLY A 50 -9.89 -18.48 16.21
C GLY A 50 -9.95 -17.38 17.26
N LEU A 51 -8.80 -16.91 17.77
CA LEU A 51 -8.75 -15.70 18.61
C LEU A 51 -8.66 -14.45 17.71
N PRO A 52 -9.44 -13.39 17.98
CA PRO A 52 -9.28 -12.11 17.30
C PRO A 52 -7.84 -11.63 17.43
N ILE A 53 -7.23 -11.22 16.32
CA ILE A 53 -5.85 -10.72 16.26
C ILE A 53 -5.64 -9.54 17.23
N ASP A 54 -6.70 -8.81 17.57
CA ASP A 54 -6.70 -7.73 18.56
C ASP A 54 -6.37 -8.20 19.99
N GLN A 55 -6.44 -9.51 20.27
CA GLN A 55 -6.11 -10.12 21.56
C GLN A 55 -4.77 -10.88 21.55
N GLN A 56 -4.09 -10.95 20.40
CA GLN A 56 -2.79 -11.60 20.30
C GLN A 56 -1.69 -10.54 20.35
N ASP A 57 -0.67 -10.77 21.18
CA ASP A 57 0.52 -9.92 21.21
C ASP A 57 1.29 -10.10 19.89
N VAL A 58 1.23 -9.07 19.04
CA VAL A 58 1.92 -9.01 17.75
C VAL A 58 3.16 -8.11 17.86
N GLU A 59 4.18 -8.39 17.06
CA GLU A 59 5.33 -7.52 16.93
C GLU A 59 4.94 -6.12 16.43
N TRP A 60 5.70 -5.11 16.84
CA TRP A 60 5.39 -3.69 16.61
C TRP A 60 5.20 -3.37 15.11
N TRP A 61 5.92 -4.07 14.23
CA TRP A 61 5.84 -3.93 12.76
C TRP A 61 4.61 -4.59 12.14
N ALA A 62 3.96 -5.52 12.85
CA ALA A 62 2.74 -6.23 12.45
C ALA A 62 1.47 -5.67 13.11
N THR A 63 1.58 -4.53 13.80
CA THR A 63 0.44 -3.87 14.46
C THR A 63 -0.46 -3.16 13.44
N GLY A 64 -1.76 -3.02 13.76
CA GLY A 64 -2.71 -2.30 12.91
C GLY A 64 -2.29 -0.86 12.60
N TYR A 65 -1.61 -0.18 13.53
CA TYR A 65 -1.04 1.15 13.29
C TYR A 65 -0.01 1.15 12.17
N MET A 66 0.85 0.12 12.11
CA MET A 66 1.81 -0.01 11.02
C MET A 66 1.15 -0.41 9.69
N HIS A 67 0.03 -1.13 9.71
CA HIS A 67 -0.75 -1.38 8.49
C HIS A 67 -1.13 -0.06 7.83
N TRP A 68 -1.84 0.79 8.57
CA TRP A 68 -2.36 2.06 8.08
C TRP A 68 -1.25 3.07 7.82
N GLY A 69 -0.22 3.09 8.68
CA GLY A 69 0.96 3.93 8.48
C GLY A 69 1.73 3.58 7.21
N GLY A 70 2.02 2.30 6.98
CA GLY A 70 2.67 1.82 5.75
C GLY A 70 1.83 2.11 4.51
N MET A 71 0.51 1.91 4.59
CA MET A 71 -0.40 2.18 3.49
C MET A 71 -0.45 3.67 3.13
N ALA A 72 -0.46 4.55 4.14
CA ALA A 72 -0.38 6.00 3.95
C ALA A 72 0.95 6.42 3.30
N VAL A 73 2.09 5.84 3.73
CA VAL A 73 3.40 6.11 3.14
C VAL A 73 3.45 5.65 1.68
N LEU A 74 2.93 4.47 1.36
CA LEU A 74 2.91 3.94 -0.01
C LEU A 74 2.04 4.78 -0.93
N LEU A 75 0.85 5.17 -0.49
CA LEU A 75 -0.05 5.98 -1.30
C LEU A 75 0.46 7.42 -1.39
N VAL A 76 0.56 8.14 -0.27
CA VAL A 76 0.91 9.57 -0.29
C VAL A 76 2.35 9.77 -0.76
N GLY A 77 3.29 9.01 -0.21
CA GLY A 77 4.70 9.07 -0.61
C GLY A 77 4.92 8.59 -2.03
N GLY A 78 4.30 7.47 -2.42
CA GLY A 78 4.41 6.94 -3.78
C GLY A 78 3.86 7.90 -4.83
N TYR A 79 2.68 8.49 -4.60
CA TYR A 79 2.12 9.48 -5.52
C TYR A 79 2.92 10.79 -5.52
N ALA A 80 3.48 11.23 -4.38
CA ALA A 80 4.37 12.39 -4.34
C ALA A 80 5.65 12.17 -5.19
N ILE A 81 6.25 10.98 -5.11
CA ILE A 81 7.41 10.61 -5.93
C ILE A 81 7.02 10.53 -7.41
N ALA A 82 5.89 9.89 -7.72
CA ALA A 82 5.38 9.81 -9.09
C ALA A 82 5.16 11.21 -9.68
N TYR A 83 4.66 12.16 -8.88
CA TYR A 83 4.40 13.54 -9.29
C TYR A 83 5.69 14.27 -9.60
N TRP A 84 6.65 14.19 -8.68
CA TRP A 84 7.93 14.85 -8.84
C TRP A 84 8.73 14.30 -10.03
N SER A 85 8.65 12.98 -10.24
CA SER A 85 9.24 12.28 -11.38
C SER A 85 8.60 12.69 -12.71
N TRP A 86 7.26 12.81 -12.76
CA TRP A 86 6.54 13.33 -13.92
C TRP A 86 6.93 14.77 -14.22
N LYS A 87 6.93 15.65 -13.20
CA LYS A 87 7.30 17.06 -13.35
C LYS A 87 8.70 17.23 -13.96
N ARG A 88 9.69 16.44 -13.51
CA ARG A 88 11.04 16.46 -14.07
C ARG A 88 11.14 15.98 -15.51
N SER A 89 10.23 15.13 -15.97
CA SER A 89 10.27 14.57 -17.32
C SER A 89 9.77 15.54 -18.39
N ILE A 90 9.11 16.63 -17.98
CA ILE A 90 8.55 17.66 -18.86
C ILE A 90 9.55 18.81 -19.10
N TYR A 91 10.54 18.97 -18.23
CA TYR A 91 11.64 19.94 -18.37
C TYR A 91 12.88 19.26 -18.96
#